data_AF-A0A1L3GST9-F1
#
_entry.id   AF-A0A1L3GST9-F1
#
_cell.length_a   1.000
_cell.length_b   1.000
_cell.length_c   1.000
_cell.angle_alpha   90.00
_cell.angle_beta   90.00
_cell.angle_gamma   90.00
#
_symmetry.space_group_name_H-M   'P 1'
#
loop_
_entity.id
_entity.type
_entity.pdbx_description
1 polymer ?
#
loop_
_entity_poly.entity_id
_entity_poly.type
_entity_poly.pdbx_seq_one_letter_code
_entity_poly.pdbx_strand_id
1 'polypeptide(L)'
;MLFLIDFKPSKIAESVPVRPRMAIIMDDLGHETHSAKTLIDIQLPVTFAILPYTAQAGTVARLAHQNGYEVMLHIPMEPQNYPAIDPGPGALIMSMDPFAVQNQLRQWLDELPYVVGGNNHMGSRLTEDPESMGAVLEVLRERRMFFIDSRTSASSVAIIEARRKGVPAISRDVFLDNVREVPAIAREIRKLAGMARRRGSAVGICHPYPETLAALRQEAEVLREQGIDVVPVSQLLVKAKGRTVGKGG
;
A
#
# COMPACT_ATOMS: atom_id res chain seq x y z
N MET A 1 -23.58 52.77 -36.84
CA MET A 1 -22.33 52.02 -36.64
C MET A 1 -22.59 50.98 -35.56
N LEU A 2 -23.02 49.78 -35.97
CA LEU A 2 -23.38 48.68 -35.07
C LEU A 2 -22.30 47.61 -35.23
N PHE A 3 -21.47 47.38 -34.20
CA PHE A 3 -20.44 46.35 -34.22
C PHE A 3 -21.07 44.99 -33.92
N LEU A 4 -20.97 44.07 -34.89
CA LEU A 4 -21.16 42.63 -34.67
C LEU A 4 -19.94 42.11 -33.90
N ILE A 5 -20.15 41.65 -32.67
CA ILE A 5 -19.13 40.91 -31.91
C ILE A 5 -19.18 39.46 -32.40
N ASP A 6 -18.16 39.08 -33.14
CA ASP A 6 -17.97 37.74 -33.68
C ASP A 6 -17.44 36.83 -32.55
N PHE A 7 -18.33 36.03 -31.95
CA PHE A 7 -17.99 35.11 -30.87
C PHE A 7 -17.38 33.83 -31.46
N LYS A 8 -16.04 33.74 -31.49
CA LYS A 8 -15.36 32.48 -31.75
C LYS A 8 -15.39 31.62 -30.48
N PRO A 9 -16.00 30.41 -30.50
CA PRO A 9 -15.92 29.51 -29.36
C PRO A 9 -14.46 29.09 -29.14
N SER A 10 -13.94 29.34 -27.94
CA SER A 10 -12.65 28.84 -27.50
C SER A 10 -12.65 27.32 -27.59
N LYS A 11 -11.63 26.73 -28.23
CA LYS A 11 -11.42 25.28 -28.24
C LYS A 11 -11.43 24.78 -26.80
N ILE A 12 -12.43 23.96 -26.46
CA ILE A 12 -12.44 23.19 -25.22
C ILE A 12 -11.12 22.41 -25.21
N ALA A 13 -10.23 22.71 -24.27
CA ALA A 13 -9.00 21.95 -24.10
C ALA A 13 -9.40 20.49 -23.90
N GLU A 14 -8.96 19.61 -24.81
CA GLU A 14 -9.16 18.18 -24.66
C GLU A 14 -8.61 17.78 -23.29
N SER A 15 -9.51 17.28 -22.42
CA SER A 15 -9.09 16.76 -21.12
C SER A 15 -8.14 15.59 -21.39
N VAL A 16 -6.86 15.76 -21.06
CA VAL A 16 -5.87 14.67 -21.12
C VAL A 16 -6.48 13.47 -20.38
N PRO A 17 -6.66 12.31 -21.05
CA PRO A 17 -7.26 11.16 -20.40
C PRO A 17 -6.42 10.78 -19.18
N VAL A 18 -7.04 10.81 -18.00
CA VAL A 18 -6.36 10.38 -16.76
C VAL A 18 -6.05 8.90 -16.93
N ARG A 19 -4.75 8.57 -17.01
CA ARG A 19 -4.33 7.17 -17.12
C ARG A 19 -4.74 6.40 -15.86
N PRO A 20 -5.25 5.17 -16.00
CA PRO A 20 -5.55 4.32 -14.86
C PRO A 20 -4.26 4.02 -14.09
N ARG A 21 -4.33 4.15 -12.76
CA ARG A 21 -3.16 3.98 -11.89
C ARG A 21 -3.28 2.71 -11.06
N MET A 22 -2.21 1.96 -10.90
CA MET A 22 -2.19 0.83 -9.97
C MET A 22 -0.99 0.88 -9.06
N ALA A 23 -1.14 0.40 -7.83
CA ALA A 23 -0.02 0.19 -6.93
C ALA A 23 0.16 -1.30 -6.70
N ILE A 24 1.41 -1.73 -6.63
CA ILE A 24 1.79 -3.07 -6.21
C ILE A 24 2.67 -2.91 -4.99
N ILE A 25 2.30 -3.56 -3.91
CA ILE A 25 3.07 -3.66 -2.68
C ILE A 25 3.73 -5.03 -2.65
N MET A 26 5.03 -5.05 -2.34
CA MET A 26 5.76 -6.26 -2.02
C MET A 26 5.93 -6.38 -0.51
N ASP A 27 5.18 -7.30 0.11
CA ASP A 27 5.25 -7.64 1.53
C ASP A 27 6.45 -8.54 1.84
N ASP A 28 6.70 -8.81 3.13
CA ASP A 28 7.71 -9.74 3.65
C ASP A 28 9.17 -9.50 3.21
N LEU A 29 9.51 -8.27 2.83
CA LEU A 29 10.91 -7.91 2.57
C LEU A 29 11.70 -7.73 3.86
N GLY A 30 13.03 -7.83 3.75
CA GLY A 30 13.98 -7.54 4.84
C GLY A 30 14.72 -8.77 5.38
N HIS A 31 14.30 -10.00 5.04
CA HIS A 31 15.07 -11.21 5.40
C HIS A 31 16.44 -11.25 4.71
N GLU A 32 16.50 -10.77 3.47
CA GLU A 32 17.66 -10.85 2.60
C GLU A 32 17.61 -9.69 1.56
N THR A 33 18.65 -9.52 0.73
CA THR A 33 18.77 -8.37 -0.20
C THR A 33 18.56 -8.67 -1.68
N HIS A 34 18.61 -9.94 -2.09
CA HIS A 34 18.44 -10.42 -3.45
C HIS A 34 17.07 -10.07 -4.04
N SER A 35 15.98 -10.27 -3.29
CA SER A 35 14.62 -9.93 -3.73
C SER A 35 14.49 -8.43 -3.95
N ALA A 36 15.04 -7.62 -3.05
CA ALA A 36 15.09 -6.17 -3.18
C ALA A 36 15.85 -5.73 -4.43
N LYS A 37 17.05 -6.30 -4.69
CA LYS A 37 17.83 -6.03 -5.90
C LYS A 37 17.07 -6.45 -7.17
N THR A 38 16.45 -7.62 -7.15
CA THR A 38 15.68 -8.13 -8.28
C THR A 38 14.49 -7.23 -8.62
N LEU A 39 13.80 -6.70 -7.60
CA LEU A 39 12.72 -5.72 -7.79
C LEU A 39 13.20 -4.41 -8.41
N ILE A 40 14.37 -3.93 -7.97
CA ILE A 40 15.01 -2.74 -8.55
C ILE A 40 15.35 -3.00 -10.03
N ASP A 41 15.89 -4.18 -10.34
CA ASP A 41 16.24 -4.57 -11.71
C ASP A 41 15.01 -4.74 -12.63
N ILE A 42 13.82 -5.02 -12.08
CA ILE A 42 12.57 -5.08 -12.86
C ILE A 42 12.10 -3.68 -13.29
N GLN A 43 12.55 -2.62 -12.60
CA GLN A 43 12.21 -1.22 -12.90
C GLN A 43 10.70 -0.95 -12.94
N LEU A 44 9.96 -1.63 -12.06
CA LEU A 44 8.54 -1.39 -11.82
C LEU A 44 8.41 -0.69 -10.45
N PRO A 45 7.70 0.44 -10.32
CA PRO A 45 7.67 1.24 -9.09
C PRO A 45 6.74 0.63 -8.03
N VAL A 46 7.12 -0.56 -7.54
CA VAL A 46 6.45 -1.22 -6.42
C VAL A 46 6.72 -0.50 -5.10
N THR A 47 5.85 -0.67 -4.11
CA THR A 47 6.08 -0.20 -2.74
C THR A 47 6.69 -1.34 -1.92
N PHE A 48 7.76 -1.06 -1.18
CA PHE A 48 8.48 -2.04 -0.37
C PHE A 48 7.88 -2.07 1.04
N ALA A 49 7.25 -3.19 1.44
CA ALA A 49 6.81 -3.43 2.81
C ALA A 49 7.81 -4.32 3.53
N ILE A 50 8.47 -3.78 4.55
CA ILE A 50 9.62 -4.43 5.20
C ILE A 50 9.25 -4.84 6.63
N LEU A 51 9.50 -6.11 6.96
CA LEU A 51 9.34 -6.63 8.33
C LEU A 51 10.44 -6.06 9.24
N PRO A 52 10.09 -5.44 10.38
CA PRO A 52 11.04 -4.66 11.17
C PRO A 52 12.11 -5.50 11.86
N TYR A 53 11.79 -6.72 12.28
CA TYR A 53 12.69 -7.59 13.04
C TYR A 53 13.73 -8.33 12.19
N THR A 54 13.69 -8.16 10.86
CA THR A 54 14.49 -8.98 9.95
C THR A 54 15.92 -8.46 9.82
N ALA A 55 16.87 -9.38 9.64
CA ALA A 55 18.30 -9.08 9.70
C ALA A 55 18.79 -8.05 8.67
N GLN A 56 18.10 -7.91 7.53
CA GLN A 56 18.44 -6.97 6.47
C GLN A 56 17.44 -5.82 6.33
N ALA A 57 16.50 -5.63 7.28
CA ALA A 57 15.44 -4.62 7.20
C ALA A 57 15.98 -3.21 6.84
N GLY A 58 16.93 -2.71 7.64
CA GLY A 58 17.53 -1.40 7.40
C GLY A 58 18.38 -1.32 6.11
N THR A 59 19.01 -2.41 5.70
CA THR A 59 19.78 -2.49 4.45
C THR A 59 18.85 -2.44 3.24
N VAL A 60 17.76 -3.20 3.26
CA VAL A 60 16.73 -3.20 2.20
C VAL A 60 16.05 -1.83 2.11
N ALA A 61 15.72 -1.21 3.24
CA ALA A 61 15.12 0.13 3.26
C ALA A 61 16.05 1.19 2.62
N ARG A 62 17.34 1.19 2.98
CA ARG A 62 18.34 2.07 2.35
C ARG A 62 18.46 1.81 0.85
N LEU A 63 18.55 0.55 0.45
CA LEU A 63 18.70 0.16 -0.96
C LEU A 63 17.49 0.61 -1.79
N ALA A 64 16.27 0.37 -1.30
CA ALA A 64 15.04 0.79 -1.94
C ALA A 64 14.99 2.32 -2.10
N HIS A 65 15.21 3.05 -1.01
CA HIS A 65 15.19 4.51 -1.02
C HIS A 65 16.21 5.12 -1.98
N GLN A 66 17.46 4.61 -1.98
CA GLN A 66 18.52 5.07 -2.89
C GLN A 66 18.18 4.85 -4.37
N ASN A 67 17.31 3.89 -4.69
CA ASN A 67 16.84 3.62 -6.05
C ASN A 67 15.46 4.24 -6.34
N GLY A 68 14.97 5.13 -5.48
CA GLY A 68 13.72 5.88 -5.69
C GLY A 68 12.44 5.10 -5.38
N TYR A 69 12.52 4.00 -4.64
CA TYR A 69 11.36 3.20 -4.25
C TYR A 69 10.76 3.70 -2.92
N GLU A 70 9.42 3.63 -2.83
CA GLU A 70 8.69 3.92 -1.60
C GLU A 70 8.84 2.77 -0.59
N VAL A 71 9.07 3.12 0.67
CA VAL A 71 9.28 2.16 1.76
C VAL A 71 8.19 2.35 2.82
N MET A 72 7.65 1.25 3.30
CA MET A 72 6.69 1.24 4.40
C MET A 72 6.98 0.07 5.36
N LEU A 73 6.50 0.22 6.59
CA LEU A 73 6.64 -0.79 7.63
C LEU A 73 5.61 -1.92 7.41
N HIS A 74 6.06 -3.16 7.37
CA HIS A 74 5.17 -4.33 7.39
C HIS A 74 4.99 -4.78 8.84
N ILE A 75 3.87 -4.40 9.45
CA ILE A 75 3.65 -4.42 10.89
C ILE A 75 3.16 -5.83 11.31
N PRO A 76 3.95 -6.61 12.08
CA PRO A 76 3.53 -7.91 12.58
C PRO A 76 2.37 -7.78 13.57
N MET A 77 1.24 -8.44 13.28
CA MET A 77 0.00 -8.34 14.06
C MET A 77 -0.64 -9.71 14.29
N GLU A 78 -1.29 -9.90 15.44
CA GLU A 78 -1.91 -11.17 15.84
C GLU A 78 -2.97 -11.68 14.84
N PRO A 79 -2.81 -12.91 14.30
CA PRO A 79 -3.84 -13.62 13.56
C PRO A 79 -4.77 -14.38 14.51
N GLN A 80 -5.93 -14.81 14.02
CA GLN A 80 -6.90 -15.60 14.80
C GLN A 80 -6.30 -16.89 15.40
N ASN A 81 -5.32 -17.50 14.73
CA ASN A 81 -4.71 -18.77 15.14
C ASN A 81 -3.45 -18.59 16.00
N TYR A 82 -3.18 -17.41 16.55
CA TYR A 82 -2.08 -17.20 17.48
C TYR A 82 -2.28 -18.01 18.79
N PRO A 83 -1.24 -18.63 19.37
CA PRO A 83 0.18 -18.60 18.97
C PRO A 83 0.61 -19.72 18.00
N ALA A 84 -0.31 -20.54 17.48
CA ALA A 84 0.06 -21.62 16.55
C ALA A 84 0.62 -21.08 15.22
N ILE A 85 0.15 -19.90 14.79
CA ILE A 85 0.78 -19.11 13.72
C ILE A 85 1.34 -17.84 14.36
N ASP A 86 2.67 -17.71 14.32
CA ASP A 86 3.41 -16.60 14.91
C ASP A 86 3.79 -15.56 13.82
N PRO A 87 3.38 -14.29 13.94
CA PRO A 87 3.78 -13.20 13.04
C PRO A 87 5.24 -12.77 13.18
N GLY A 88 5.94 -13.30 14.19
CA GLY A 88 7.35 -13.03 14.44
C GLY A 88 7.60 -12.13 15.64
N PRO A 89 8.88 -11.87 15.94
CA PRO A 89 9.30 -11.18 17.16
C PRO A 89 8.66 -9.80 17.34
N GLY A 90 8.14 -9.57 18.55
CA GLY A 90 7.55 -8.29 18.95
C GLY A 90 6.19 -7.99 18.33
N ALA A 91 5.53 -8.98 17.71
CA ALA A 91 4.21 -8.79 17.10
C ALA A 91 3.23 -8.07 18.03
N LEU A 92 2.43 -7.17 17.45
CA LEU A 92 1.35 -6.52 18.16
C LEU A 92 0.28 -7.58 18.44
N ILE A 93 0.01 -7.84 19.71
CA ILE A 93 -0.93 -8.88 20.16
C ILE A 93 -2.04 -8.29 21.04
N MET A 94 -3.18 -8.97 21.07
CA MET A 94 -4.41 -8.56 21.73
C MET A 94 -4.29 -8.42 23.25
N SER A 95 -3.29 -9.07 23.85
CA SER A 95 -3.02 -8.97 25.29
C SER A 95 -2.21 -7.72 25.67
N MET A 96 -1.67 -7.00 24.69
CA MET A 96 -0.96 -5.74 24.94
C MET A 96 -1.97 -4.63 25.24
N ASP A 97 -1.66 -3.80 26.23
CA ASP A 97 -2.37 -2.54 26.38
C ASP A 97 -2.04 -1.57 25.22
N PRO A 98 -2.88 -0.55 24.98
CA PRO A 98 -2.65 0.42 23.91
C PRO A 98 -1.29 1.13 23.97
N PHE A 99 -0.74 1.37 25.17
CA PHE A 99 0.55 2.07 25.31
C PHE A 99 1.71 1.17 24.87
N ALA A 100 1.67 -0.11 25.21
CA ALA A 100 2.63 -1.11 24.75
C ALA A 100 2.57 -1.26 23.22
N VAL A 101 1.37 -1.32 22.62
CA VAL A 101 1.20 -1.35 21.16
C VAL A 101 1.86 -0.13 20.51
N GLN A 102 1.59 1.07 21.04
CA GLN A 102 2.15 2.29 20.49
C GLN A 102 3.68 2.35 20.62
N ASN A 103 4.24 1.95 21.77
CA ASN A 103 5.68 1.99 21.99
C ASN A 103 6.42 1.02 21.08
N GLN A 104 5.90 -0.19 20.92
CA GLN A 104 6.48 -1.17 20.00
C GLN A 104 6.48 -0.66 18.56
N LEU A 105 5.37 -0.05 18.13
CA LEU A 105 5.28 0.54 16.79
C LEU A 105 6.22 1.74 16.63
N ARG A 106 6.33 2.63 17.63
CA ARG A 106 7.27 3.76 17.60
C ARG A 106 8.71 3.26 17.47
N GLN A 107 9.09 2.23 18.22
CA GLN A 107 10.42 1.64 18.14
C GLN A 107 10.74 1.17 16.71
N TRP A 108 9.85 0.39 16.08
CA TRP A 108 10.08 -0.06 14.70
C TRP A 108 10.17 1.08 13.69
N LEU A 109 9.36 2.13 13.85
CA LEU A 109 9.41 3.31 12.98
C LEU A 109 10.69 4.14 13.18
N ASP A 110 11.27 4.12 14.37
CA ASP A 110 12.54 4.80 14.67
C ASP A 110 13.75 3.98 14.16
N GLU A 111 13.65 2.64 14.16
CA GLU A 111 14.71 1.72 13.70
C GLU A 111 14.76 1.55 12.17
N LEU A 112 13.60 1.55 11.50
CA LEU A 112 13.50 1.31 10.05
C LEU A 112 13.48 2.64 9.28
N PRO A 113 14.56 3.02 8.58
CA PRO A 113 14.64 4.32 7.94
C PRO A 113 13.72 4.43 6.71
N TYR A 114 13.37 5.67 6.36
CA TYR A 114 12.62 6.06 5.15
C TYR A 114 11.17 5.56 5.04
N VAL A 115 10.63 4.94 6.09
CA VAL A 115 9.23 4.53 6.13
C VAL A 115 8.30 5.74 6.06
N VAL A 116 7.29 5.68 5.18
CA VAL A 116 6.27 6.75 5.01
C VAL A 116 4.85 6.29 5.36
N GLY A 117 4.70 5.03 5.73
CA GLY A 117 3.43 4.38 6.03
C GLY A 117 3.65 2.98 6.60
N GLY A 118 2.56 2.24 6.74
CA GLY A 118 2.64 0.80 7.03
C GLY A 118 1.40 0.02 6.61
N ASN A 119 1.54 -1.29 6.56
CA ASN A 119 0.43 -2.24 6.39
C ASN A 119 0.56 -3.37 7.41
N ASN A 120 -0.49 -4.16 7.59
CA ASN A 120 -0.46 -5.31 8.48
C ASN A 120 0.17 -6.54 7.80
N HIS A 121 1.14 -7.16 8.49
CA HIS A 121 1.57 -8.54 8.29
C HIS A 121 0.68 -9.44 9.15
N MET A 122 0.01 -10.40 8.53
CA MET A 122 -1.05 -11.20 9.18
C MET A 122 -2.14 -10.29 9.79
N GLY A 123 -2.38 -10.33 11.10
CA GLY A 123 -3.30 -9.40 11.77
C GLY A 123 -4.78 -9.73 11.64
N SER A 124 -5.17 -10.95 11.23
CA SER A 124 -6.59 -11.30 11.05
C SER A 124 -7.43 -11.19 12.32
N ARG A 125 -6.81 -11.14 13.51
CA ARG A 125 -7.50 -10.86 14.78
C ARG A 125 -7.34 -9.40 15.20
N LEU A 126 -6.12 -8.89 15.23
CA LEU A 126 -5.87 -7.52 15.70
C LEU A 126 -6.59 -6.46 14.84
N THR A 127 -6.65 -6.66 13.52
CA THR A 127 -7.33 -5.72 12.62
C THR A 127 -8.85 -5.67 12.80
N GLU A 128 -9.45 -6.64 13.50
CA GLU A 128 -10.88 -6.65 13.84
C GLU A 128 -11.18 -5.85 15.11
N ASP A 129 -10.15 -5.52 15.91
CA ASP A 129 -10.30 -4.83 17.18
C ASP A 129 -10.13 -3.30 17.07
N PRO A 130 -11.16 -2.49 17.38
CA PRO A 130 -11.08 -1.04 17.28
C PRO A 130 -10.08 -0.39 18.23
N GLU A 131 -9.87 -0.94 19.44
CA GLU A 131 -8.95 -0.35 20.43
C GLU A 131 -7.49 -0.53 19.97
N SER A 132 -7.12 -1.75 19.59
CA SER A 132 -5.78 -2.10 19.07
C SER A 132 -5.47 -1.35 17.78
N MET A 133 -6.38 -1.37 16.80
CA MET A 133 -6.20 -0.58 15.57
C MET A 133 -6.17 0.91 15.87
N GLY A 134 -6.95 1.38 16.84
CA GLY A 134 -6.90 2.75 17.31
C GLY A 134 -5.52 3.15 17.83
N ALA A 135 -4.88 2.28 18.61
CA ALA A 135 -3.53 2.51 19.11
C ALA A 135 -2.49 2.58 17.98
N VAL A 136 -2.54 1.66 17.01
CA VAL A 136 -1.65 1.64 15.83
C VAL A 136 -1.80 2.93 15.02
N LEU A 137 -3.04 3.29 14.69
CA LEU A 137 -3.33 4.44 13.85
C LEU A 137 -3.02 5.77 14.53
N GLU A 138 -3.05 5.83 15.87
CA GLU A 138 -2.63 7.00 16.62
C GLU A 138 -1.15 7.33 16.36
N VAL A 139 -0.27 6.33 16.41
CA VAL A 139 1.17 6.53 16.12
C VAL A 139 1.38 6.95 14.68
N LEU A 140 0.69 6.31 13.73
CA LEU A 140 0.81 6.68 12.32
C LEU A 140 0.33 8.12 12.08
N ARG A 141 -0.74 8.54 12.74
CA ARG A 141 -1.22 9.94 12.70
C ARG A 141 -0.18 10.91 13.26
N GLU A 142 0.36 10.63 14.43
CA GLU A 142 1.41 11.44 15.08
C GLU A 142 2.61 11.67 14.15
N ARG A 143 2.99 10.63 13.41
CA ARG A 143 4.12 10.67 12.46
C ARG A 143 3.72 11.08 11.03
N ARG A 144 2.47 11.47 10.79
CA ARG A 144 1.93 11.87 9.48
C ARG A 144 2.10 10.79 8.39
N MET A 145 1.99 9.54 8.79
CA MET A 145 2.12 8.35 7.96
C MET A 145 0.74 7.85 7.51
N PHE A 146 0.73 7.03 6.46
CA PHE A 146 -0.49 6.36 5.99
C PHE A 146 -0.60 4.91 6.47
N PHE A 147 -1.78 4.33 6.31
CA PHE A 147 -2.02 2.90 6.54
C PHE A 147 -2.63 2.20 5.33
N ILE A 148 -2.14 1.02 4.97
CA ILE A 148 -2.77 0.14 3.97
C ILE A 148 -3.32 -1.08 4.69
N ASP A 149 -4.63 -1.31 4.55
CA ASP A 149 -5.26 -2.52 5.07
C ASP A 149 -5.05 -3.68 4.08
N SER A 150 -4.23 -4.67 4.46
CA SER A 150 -3.97 -5.88 3.68
C SER A 150 -5.21 -6.78 3.57
N ARG A 151 -6.26 -6.52 4.36
CA ARG A 151 -7.52 -7.26 4.43
C ARG A 151 -7.32 -8.76 4.59
N THR A 152 -6.57 -9.13 5.63
CA THR A 152 -6.40 -10.52 6.08
C THR A 152 -7.62 -11.04 6.84
N SER A 153 -8.55 -10.15 7.21
CA SER A 153 -9.91 -10.47 7.63
C SER A 153 -10.95 -9.65 6.85
N ALA A 154 -12.12 -10.26 6.61
CA ALA A 154 -13.29 -9.56 6.08
C ALA A 154 -13.87 -8.56 7.09
N SER A 155 -13.64 -8.78 8.39
CA SER A 155 -14.14 -8.00 9.52
C SER A 155 -13.17 -6.89 9.96
N SER A 156 -12.08 -6.65 9.22
CA SER A 156 -11.13 -5.59 9.53
C SER A 156 -11.82 -4.24 9.70
N VAL A 157 -11.55 -3.56 10.81
CA VAL A 157 -12.03 -2.21 11.13
C VAL A 157 -11.03 -1.12 10.74
N ALA A 158 -9.87 -1.49 10.20
CA ALA A 158 -8.73 -0.60 9.99
C ALA A 158 -9.08 0.67 9.18
N ILE A 159 -9.85 0.55 8.10
CA ILE A 159 -10.26 1.71 7.29
C ILE A 159 -11.25 2.62 8.03
N ILE A 160 -12.14 2.04 8.83
CA ILE A 160 -13.11 2.81 9.62
C ILE A 160 -12.38 3.62 10.69
N GLU A 161 -11.46 2.99 11.42
CA GLU A 161 -10.66 3.65 12.44
C GLU A 161 -9.68 4.67 11.85
N ALA A 162 -9.07 4.38 10.70
CA ALA A 162 -8.18 5.32 10.02
C ALA A 162 -8.93 6.61 9.66
N ARG A 163 -10.16 6.48 9.14
CA ARG A 163 -11.02 7.64 8.86
C ARG A 163 -11.38 8.42 10.13
N ARG A 164 -11.74 7.74 11.22
CA ARG A 164 -12.04 8.38 12.51
C ARG A 164 -10.86 9.20 13.03
N LYS A 165 -9.63 8.73 12.83
CA LYS A 165 -8.40 9.40 13.27
C LYS A 165 -7.78 10.36 12.25
N GLY A 166 -8.34 10.46 11.05
CA GLY A 166 -7.79 11.29 9.97
C GLY A 166 -6.49 10.76 9.38
N VAL A 167 -6.23 9.44 9.48
CA VAL A 167 -5.09 8.77 8.86
C VAL A 167 -5.45 8.44 7.41
N PRO A 168 -4.64 8.85 6.41
CA PRO A 168 -4.84 8.41 5.02
C PRO A 168 -4.75 6.89 4.93
N ALA A 169 -5.77 6.24 4.39
CA ALA A 169 -5.80 4.80 4.26
C ALA A 169 -6.63 4.29 3.09
N ILE A 170 -6.23 3.13 2.57
CA ILE A 170 -6.96 2.35 1.55
C ILE A 170 -6.74 0.86 1.81
N SER A 171 -7.64 0.02 1.31
CA SER A 171 -7.49 -1.43 1.37
C SER A 171 -6.92 -1.98 0.07
N ARG A 172 -6.23 -3.12 0.17
CA ARG A 172 -5.91 -3.97 -0.98
C ARG A 172 -7.18 -4.40 -1.74
N ASP A 173 -7.08 -4.44 -3.06
CA ASP A 173 -8.09 -5.02 -3.96
C ASP A 173 -7.82 -6.50 -4.27
N VAL A 174 -6.57 -6.89 -4.52
CA VAL A 174 -6.18 -8.24 -4.99
C VAL A 174 -4.89 -8.71 -4.32
N PHE A 175 -4.85 -9.96 -3.87
CA PHE A 175 -3.58 -10.66 -3.58
C PHE A 175 -3.12 -11.35 -4.85
N LEU A 176 -1.91 -11.06 -5.31
CA LEU A 176 -1.46 -11.48 -6.63
C LEU A 176 -0.96 -12.92 -6.65
N ASP A 177 -0.52 -13.45 -5.51
CA ASP A 177 0.27 -14.69 -5.43
C ASP A 177 -0.27 -15.73 -4.44
N ASN A 178 -1.58 -15.72 -4.20
CA ASN A 178 -2.28 -16.81 -3.50
C ASN A 178 -2.04 -18.18 -4.15
N VAL A 179 -1.85 -18.19 -5.48
CA VAL A 179 -1.39 -19.37 -6.24
C VAL A 179 0.00 -19.03 -6.77
N ARG A 180 1.02 -19.74 -6.26
CA ARG A 180 2.43 -19.50 -6.56
C ARG A 180 2.84 -20.12 -7.89
N GLU A 181 2.21 -19.67 -8.96
CA GLU A 181 2.52 -20.06 -10.32
C GLU A 181 2.57 -18.82 -11.20
N VAL A 182 3.62 -18.67 -12.01
CA VAL A 182 3.82 -17.49 -12.87
C VAL A 182 2.57 -17.14 -13.70
N PRO A 183 1.89 -18.10 -14.38
CA PRO A 183 0.68 -17.78 -15.15
C PRO A 183 -0.51 -17.33 -14.29
N ALA A 184 -0.62 -17.84 -13.06
CA ALA A 184 -1.68 -17.44 -12.14
C ALA A 184 -1.45 -16.02 -11.62
N ILE A 185 -0.20 -15.69 -11.27
CA ILE A 185 0.19 -14.35 -10.79
C ILE A 185 0.02 -13.32 -11.90
N ALA A 186 0.46 -13.62 -13.12
CA ALA A 186 0.26 -12.77 -14.29
C ALA A 186 -1.23 -12.46 -14.54
N ARG A 187 -2.11 -13.45 -14.36
CA ARG A 187 -3.56 -13.26 -14.47
C ARG A 187 -4.09 -12.31 -13.39
N GLU A 188 -3.64 -12.42 -12.14
CA GLU A 188 -4.06 -11.50 -11.08
C GLU A 188 -3.50 -10.08 -11.28
N ILE A 189 -2.28 -9.92 -11.82
CA ILE A 189 -1.73 -8.61 -12.22
C ILE A 189 -2.62 -7.96 -13.30
N ARG A 190 -3.00 -8.71 -14.35
CA ARG A 190 -3.88 -8.20 -15.41
C ARG A 190 -5.29 -7.89 -14.89
N LYS A 191 -5.81 -8.70 -13.96
CA LYS A 191 -7.07 -8.42 -13.27
C LYS A 191 -7.01 -7.11 -12.49
N LEU A 192 -5.92 -6.87 -11.78
CA LEU A 192 -5.67 -5.62 -11.06
C LEU A 192 -5.62 -4.41 -12.00
N ALA A 193 -4.92 -4.52 -13.14
CA ALA A 193 -4.93 -3.52 -14.20
C ALA A 193 -6.35 -3.27 -14.75
N GLY A 194 -7.14 -4.33 -14.94
CA GLY A 194 -8.55 -4.24 -15.32
C GLY A 194 -9.41 -3.50 -14.28
N MET A 195 -9.13 -3.68 -12.99
CA MET A 195 -9.80 -2.93 -11.91
C MET A 195 -9.41 -1.45 -11.95
N ALA A 196 -8.11 -1.14 -12.13
CA ALA A 196 -7.63 0.24 -12.27
C ALA A 196 -8.30 0.96 -13.44
N ARG A 197 -8.46 0.30 -14.60
CA ARG A 197 -9.21 0.85 -15.75
C ARG A 197 -10.64 1.23 -15.41
N ARG A 198 -11.36 0.37 -14.67
CA ARG A 198 -12.77 0.59 -14.35
C ARG A 198 -12.98 1.62 -13.25
N ARG A 199 -12.07 1.70 -12.28
CA ARG A 199 -12.23 2.48 -11.05
C ARG A 199 -11.34 3.72 -10.97
N GLY A 200 -10.44 3.89 -11.93
CA GLY A 200 -9.37 4.90 -11.90
C GLY A 200 -8.12 4.43 -11.16
N SER A 201 -8.28 3.64 -10.08
CA SER A 201 -7.14 3.01 -9.41
C SER A 201 -7.43 1.66 -8.76
N ALA A 202 -6.37 0.89 -8.49
CA ALA A 202 -6.44 -0.35 -7.71
C ALA A 202 -5.11 -0.68 -6.99
N VAL A 203 -5.18 -1.42 -5.88
CA VAL A 203 -4.03 -1.83 -5.05
C VAL A 203 -3.87 -3.35 -5.04
N GLY A 204 -2.70 -3.83 -5.45
CA GLY A 204 -2.28 -5.22 -5.32
C GLY A 204 -1.26 -5.41 -4.20
N ILE A 205 -1.29 -6.57 -3.56
CA ILE A 205 -0.23 -7.01 -2.65
C ILE A 205 0.27 -8.38 -3.10
N CYS A 206 1.58 -8.58 -3.01
CA CYS A 206 2.26 -9.85 -3.22
C CYS A 206 3.48 -9.97 -2.31
N HIS A 207 4.20 -11.08 -2.43
CA HIS A 207 5.35 -11.48 -1.62
C HIS A 207 6.51 -11.88 -2.55
N PRO A 208 7.76 -11.86 -2.06
CA PRO A 208 8.95 -11.98 -2.90
C PRO A 208 9.27 -13.42 -3.30
N TYR A 209 8.24 -14.19 -3.67
CA TYR A 209 8.43 -15.52 -4.24
C TYR A 209 9.10 -15.43 -5.62
N PRO A 210 9.95 -16.40 -6.00
CA PRO A 210 10.55 -16.44 -7.34
C PRO A 210 9.52 -16.32 -8.47
N GLU A 211 8.36 -16.96 -8.32
CA GLU A 211 7.28 -16.92 -9.29
C GLU A 211 6.64 -15.53 -9.38
N THR A 212 6.53 -14.82 -8.26
CA THR A 212 6.04 -13.43 -8.22
C THR A 212 7.00 -12.50 -8.96
N LEU A 213 8.31 -12.61 -8.70
CA LEU A 213 9.33 -11.79 -9.35
C LEU A 213 9.38 -12.07 -10.86
N ALA A 214 9.27 -13.34 -11.26
CA ALA A 214 9.21 -13.73 -12.67
C ALA A 214 7.95 -13.17 -13.37
N ALA A 215 6.78 -13.27 -12.74
CA ALA A 215 5.54 -12.72 -13.29
C ALA A 215 5.57 -11.19 -13.40
N LEU A 216 6.10 -10.49 -12.39
CA LEU A 216 6.27 -9.03 -12.45
C LEU A 216 7.20 -8.62 -13.58
N ARG A 217 8.31 -9.34 -13.80
CA ARG A 217 9.23 -9.10 -14.93
C ARG A 217 8.53 -9.28 -16.27
N GLN A 218 7.73 -10.33 -16.42
CA GLN A 218 6.98 -10.61 -17.66
C GLN A 218 5.92 -9.53 -17.94
N GLU A 219 5.20 -9.08 -16.90
CA GLU A 219 4.09 -8.15 -17.07
C GLU A 219 4.51 -6.66 -17.11
N ALA A 220 5.76 -6.33 -16.74
CA ALA A 220 6.21 -4.94 -16.66
C ALA A 220 6.07 -4.18 -17.99
N GLU A 221 6.51 -4.77 -19.11
CA GLU A 221 6.35 -4.16 -20.44
C GLU A 221 4.89 -4.15 -20.89
N VAL A 222 4.17 -5.23 -20.65
CA VAL A 222 2.74 -5.36 -21.00
C VAL A 222 1.92 -4.25 -20.34
N LEU A 223 2.15 -3.96 -19.06
CA LEU A 223 1.45 -2.88 -18.33
C LEU A 223 1.73 -1.49 -18.95
N ARG A 224 2.98 -1.24 -19.35
CA ARG A 224 3.38 0.02 -20.00
C ARG A 224 2.72 0.19 -21.37
N GLU A 225 2.76 -0.83 -22.21
CA GLU A 225 2.10 -0.84 -23.53
C GLU A 225 0.58 -0.65 -23.41
N GLN A 226 0.01 -1.16 -22.33
CA GLN A 226 -1.40 -1.05 -22.00
C GLN A 226 -1.83 0.31 -21.42
N GLY A 227 -0.89 1.26 -21.28
CA GLY A 227 -1.13 2.60 -20.77
C GLY A 227 -1.55 2.63 -19.29
N ILE A 228 -1.15 1.62 -18.51
CA ILE A 228 -1.36 1.58 -17.06
C ILE A 228 -0.16 2.19 -16.35
N ASP A 229 -0.40 3.19 -15.51
CA ASP A 229 0.66 3.78 -14.70
C ASP A 229 0.77 3.01 -13.39
N VAL A 230 1.86 2.24 -13.23
CA VAL A 230 2.22 1.68 -11.92
C VAL A 230 2.84 2.80 -11.09
N VAL A 231 2.39 2.98 -9.85
CA VAL A 231 2.80 4.08 -8.98
C VAL A 231 3.00 3.59 -7.53
N PRO A 232 3.81 4.29 -6.71
CA PRO A 232 3.84 4.10 -5.27
C PRO A 232 2.45 4.21 -4.64
N VAL A 233 2.17 3.42 -3.60
CA VAL A 233 0.81 3.34 -3.04
C VAL A 233 0.34 4.67 -2.46
N SER A 234 1.25 5.51 -1.96
CA SER A 234 0.90 6.84 -1.46
C SER A 234 0.20 7.72 -2.50
N GLN A 235 0.46 7.54 -3.80
CA GLN A 235 -0.19 8.30 -4.87
C GLN A 235 -1.66 7.93 -5.09
N LEU A 236 -2.10 6.79 -4.55
CA LEU A 236 -3.48 6.34 -4.59
C LEU A 236 -4.29 6.80 -3.36
N LEU A 237 -3.62 7.33 -2.34
CA LEU A 237 -4.26 7.88 -1.17
C LEU A 237 -4.83 9.26 -1.52
N VAL A 238 -6.13 9.31 -1.78
CA VAL A 238 -6.83 10.57 -2.02
C VAL A 238 -6.80 11.38 -0.71
N LYS A 239 -6.15 12.56 -0.72
CA LYS A 239 -6.45 13.59 0.29
C LYS A 239 -7.95 13.87 0.19
N ALA A 240 -8.69 13.63 1.27
CA ALA A 240 -10.08 14.06 1.37
C ALA A 240 -10.13 15.56 1.04
N LYS A 241 -10.45 15.92 -0.21
CA LYS A 241 -10.82 17.28 -0.55
C LYS A 241 -12.10 17.50 0.23
N GLY A 242 -12.02 18.32 1.28
CA GLY A 242 -13.17 18.81 1.99
C GLY A 242 -14.16 19.32 0.96
N ARG A 243 -15.27 18.61 0.79
CA ARG A 243 -16.43 19.14 0.11
C ARG A 243 -16.89 20.30 0.98
N THR A 244 -16.53 21.51 0.60
CA THR A 244 -17.26 22.70 1.02
C THR A 244 -18.72 22.44 0.67
N VAL A 245 -19.52 22.16 1.70
CA VAL A 245 -20.96 22.26 1.61
C VAL A 245 -21.23 23.72 1.28
N GLY A 246 -21.54 23.99 0.01
CA GLY A 246 -22.11 25.26 -0.37
C GLY A 246 -23.36 25.46 0.47
N LYS A 247 -23.37 26.50 1.30
CA LYS A 247 -24.61 27.04 1.85
C LYS A 247 -25.44 27.47 0.64
N GLY A 248 -26.50 26.72 0.34
CA GLY A 248 -27.47 27.05 -0.67
C GLY A 248 -28.80 27.35 -0.01
N GLY A 249 -29.32 28.56 -0.28
CA GLY A 249 -30.73 28.93 -0.23
C GLY A 249 -31.30 29.18 1.15
#